data_AF-A0A1E4E733-F1
#
_entry.id   AF-A0A1E4E733-F1
#
_cell.length_a   1.000
_cell.length_b   1.000
_cell.length_c   1.000
_cell.angle_alpha   90.00
_cell.angle_beta   90.00
_cell.angle_gamma   90.00
#
_symmetry.space_group_name_H-M   'P 1'
#
loop_
_entity.id
_entity.type
_entity.pdbx_description
1 polymer ?
#
loop_
_entity_poly.entity_id
_entity_poly.type
_entity_poly.pdbx_seq_one_letter_code
_entity_poly.pdbx_strand_id
1 'polypeptide(L)'
;MKKTIFLLASAVVLLLTACTKDNGNNQYLQPHDDNRMMDTMHAIMDRMMAMPMTNDPEIDFSKMMIMHHQGAMNMANVQLQDGKNDSLKRTAQKIIRDQQMEIQQFQAILATLTVDNTDMEYMMEQMEGMKKMDKAIDVQLITGDIDNDFATLMIWHHQSAIDDASGYLHHGNNAQLKTIANNIIKAQTMEIQELSDWLIANR
;
A
#
# COMPACT_ATOMS: atom_id res chain seq x y z
N MET A 1 79.87 -0.36 -33.21
CA MET A 1 78.73 -0.45 -34.15
C MET A 1 77.75 -1.49 -33.61
N LYS A 2 76.53 -1.06 -33.28
CA LYS A 2 75.53 -1.83 -32.50
C LYS A 2 74.95 -2.98 -33.32
N LYS A 3 74.92 -4.20 -32.76
CA LYS A 3 74.17 -5.34 -33.33
C LYS A 3 72.73 -5.27 -32.81
N THR A 4 71.79 -5.04 -33.71
CA THR A 4 70.35 -5.04 -33.46
C THR A 4 69.83 -6.48 -33.33
N ILE A 5 69.26 -6.82 -32.17
CA ILE A 5 68.54 -8.06 -31.92
C ILE A 5 67.07 -7.83 -32.29
N PHE A 6 66.53 -8.61 -33.23
CA PHE A 6 65.10 -8.66 -33.50
C PHE A 6 64.44 -9.60 -32.49
N LEU A 7 63.60 -9.05 -31.60
CA LEU A 7 62.66 -9.81 -30.78
C LEU A 7 61.31 -9.83 -31.51
N LEU A 8 60.89 -11.00 -32.00
CA LEU A 8 59.51 -11.23 -32.41
C LEU A 8 58.65 -11.32 -31.15
N ALA A 9 57.83 -10.30 -30.89
CA ALA A 9 56.76 -10.37 -29.91
C ALA A 9 55.57 -11.08 -30.57
N SER A 10 55.29 -12.32 -30.14
CA SER A 10 54.08 -13.04 -30.52
C SER A 10 52.89 -12.46 -29.75
N ALA A 11 52.00 -11.75 -30.45
CA ALA A 11 50.78 -11.19 -29.87
C ALA A 11 49.73 -12.31 -29.74
N VAL A 12 49.53 -12.79 -28.51
CA VAL A 12 48.39 -13.64 -28.16
C VAL A 12 47.17 -12.74 -28.04
N VAL A 13 46.31 -12.75 -29.05
CA VAL A 13 44.98 -12.12 -28.99
C VAL A 13 44.06 -13.06 -28.22
N LEU A 14 43.87 -12.81 -26.92
CA LEU A 14 42.79 -13.41 -26.15
C LEU A 14 41.48 -12.72 -26.57
N LEU A 15 40.70 -13.40 -27.42
CA LEU A 15 39.30 -13.05 -27.68
C LEU A 15 38.49 -13.36 -26.42
N LEU A 16 38.24 -12.33 -25.60
CA LEU A 16 37.22 -12.40 -24.56
C LEU A 16 35.85 -12.40 -25.24
N THR A 17 35.26 -13.57 -25.43
CA THR A 17 33.83 -13.68 -25.72
C THR A 17 33.08 -13.25 -24.47
N ALA A 18 32.72 -11.97 -24.39
CA ALA A 18 31.74 -11.50 -23.44
C ALA A 18 30.42 -12.21 -23.73
N CYS A 19 29.97 -13.07 -22.82
CA CYS A 19 28.63 -13.62 -22.86
C CYS A 19 27.63 -12.47 -22.69
N THR A 20 27.04 -11.98 -23.77
CA THR A 20 25.80 -11.20 -23.68
C THR A 20 24.69 -12.17 -23.32
N LYS A 21 24.44 -12.30 -22.01
CA LYS A 21 23.19 -12.84 -21.51
C LYS A 21 22.15 -11.73 -21.67
N ASP A 22 21.59 -11.63 -22.87
CA ASP A 22 20.39 -10.84 -23.10
C ASP A 22 19.23 -11.63 -22.49
N ASN A 23 19.04 -11.46 -21.18
CA ASN A 23 17.83 -11.91 -20.52
C ASN A 23 16.75 -10.93 -20.94
N GLY A 24 16.02 -11.24 -22.01
CA GLY A 24 14.95 -10.44 -22.61
C GLY A 24 13.72 -10.19 -21.73
N ASN A 25 13.90 -10.03 -20.42
CA ASN A 25 12.89 -9.48 -19.53
C ASN A 25 13.22 -8.00 -19.34
N ASN A 26 12.96 -7.20 -20.37
CA ASN A 26 12.82 -5.76 -20.17
C ASN A 26 11.48 -5.56 -19.43
N GLN A 27 11.45 -5.84 -18.13
CA GLN A 27 10.31 -5.48 -17.28
C GLN A 27 10.23 -3.95 -17.30
N TYR A 28 9.35 -3.45 -18.14
CA TYR A 28 9.04 -2.03 -18.21
C TYR A 28 8.34 -1.68 -16.90
N LEU A 29 9.09 -1.12 -15.95
CA LEU A 29 8.51 -0.52 -14.76
C LEU A 29 7.60 0.61 -15.21
N GLN A 30 6.35 0.56 -14.76
CA GLN A 30 5.40 1.62 -15.06
C GLN A 30 5.78 2.87 -14.26
N PRO A 31 5.70 4.07 -14.84
CA PRO A 31 5.77 5.30 -14.05
C PRO A 31 4.71 5.29 -12.94
N HIS A 32 5.10 5.71 -11.75
CA HIS A 32 4.29 5.64 -10.54
C HIS A 32 2.89 6.25 -10.71
N ASP A 33 2.83 7.47 -11.22
CA ASP A 33 1.59 8.24 -11.39
C ASP A 33 0.80 7.87 -12.67
N ASP A 34 1.30 6.94 -13.49
CA ASP A 34 0.51 6.42 -14.62
C ASP A 34 -0.41 5.26 -14.17
N ASN A 35 -0.25 4.76 -12.94
CA ASN A 35 -0.99 3.61 -12.43
C ASN A 35 -2.33 4.05 -11.82
N ARG A 36 -3.43 3.51 -12.36
CA ARG A 36 -4.80 3.85 -11.92
C ARG A 36 -5.05 3.60 -10.43
N MET A 37 -4.44 2.58 -9.82
CA MET A 37 -4.60 2.33 -8.38
C MET A 37 -3.87 3.41 -7.57
N MET A 38 -2.67 3.78 -8.00
CA MET A 38 -1.90 4.89 -7.42
C MET A 38 -2.66 6.21 -7.50
N ASP A 39 -3.26 6.52 -8.66
CA ASP A 39 -4.15 7.68 -8.81
C ASP A 39 -5.26 7.70 -7.76
N THR A 40 -5.90 6.54 -7.54
CA THR A 40 -6.98 6.45 -6.54
C THR A 40 -6.47 6.61 -5.11
N MET A 41 -5.25 6.14 -4.82
CA MET A 41 -4.61 6.29 -3.51
C MET A 41 -4.24 7.75 -3.26
N HIS A 42 -3.58 8.42 -4.21
CA HIS A 42 -3.24 9.85 -4.10
C HIS A 42 -4.49 10.72 -3.91
N ALA A 43 -5.55 10.46 -4.68
CA ALA A 43 -6.79 11.23 -4.54
C ALA A 43 -7.45 11.09 -3.17
N ILE A 44 -7.32 9.93 -2.50
CA ILE A 44 -7.82 9.72 -1.14
C ILE A 44 -6.87 10.34 -0.12
N MET A 45 -5.56 10.18 -0.30
CA MET A 45 -4.53 10.79 0.54
C MET A 45 -4.68 12.32 0.58
N ASP A 46 -4.88 12.97 -0.56
CA ASP A 46 -5.12 14.42 -0.66
C ASP A 46 -6.35 14.84 0.15
N ARG A 47 -7.43 14.05 0.10
CA ARG A 47 -8.65 14.32 0.87
C ARG A 47 -8.43 14.13 2.37
N MET A 48 -7.70 13.09 2.76
CA MET A 48 -7.34 12.81 4.15
C MET A 48 -6.47 13.93 4.72
N MET A 49 -5.47 14.40 3.97
CA MET A 49 -4.60 15.52 4.35
C MET A 49 -5.34 16.86 4.44
N ALA A 50 -6.41 17.04 3.64
CA ALA A 50 -7.25 18.23 3.69
C ALA A 50 -8.35 18.18 4.77
N MET A 51 -8.51 17.05 5.47
CA MET A 51 -9.55 16.91 6.48
C MET A 51 -9.27 17.81 7.70
N PRO A 52 -10.22 18.63 8.15
CA PRO A 52 -10.10 19.33 9.42
C PRO A 52 -10.12 18.34 10.59
N MET A 53 -9.00 18.25 11.31
CA MET A 53 -8.88 17.43 12.52
C MET A 53 -9.63 18.08 13.68
N THR A 54 -10.34 17.26 14.44
CA THR A 54 -10.96 17.68 15.71
C THR A 54 -10.03 17.51 16.90
N ASN A 55 -8.92 16.78 16.69
CA ASN A 55 -7.99 16.29 17.69
C ASN A 55 -8.66 15.35 18.71
N ASP A 56 -9.81 14.77 18.34
CA ASP A 56 -10.57 13.85 19.17
C ASP A 56 -10.40 12.44 18.59
N PRO A 57 -9.78 11.49 19.32
CA PRO A 57 -9.44 10.19 18.78
C PRO A 57 -10.64 9.44 18.21
N GLU A 58 -11.79 9.48 18.88
CA GLU A 58 -13.00 8.80 18.46
C GLU A 58 -13.52 9.33 17.11
N ILE A 59 -13.54 10.66 16.96
CA ILE A 59 -14.05 11.32 15.76
C ILE A 59 -13.06 11.20 14.61
N ASP A 60 -11.79 11.50 14.86
CA ASP A 60 -10.77 11.55 13.82
C ASP A 60 -10.43 10.14 13.32
N PHE A 61 -10.30 9.14 14.18
CA PHE A 61 -10.16 7.73 13.77
C PHE A 61 -11.29 7.30 12.83
N SER A 62 -12.53 7.58 13.23
CA SER A 62 -13.69 7.14 12.47
C SER A 62 -13.77 7.81 11.10
N LYS A 63 -13.51 9.12 11.02
CA LYS A 63 -13.52 9.85 9.73
C LYS A 63 -12.37 9.41 8.83
N MET A 64 -11.18 9.24 9.39
CA MET A 64 -10.00 8.80 8.66
C MET A 64 -10.17 7.39 8.11
N MET A 65 -10.62 6.44 8.94
CA MET A 65 -10.82 5.07 8.51
C MET A 65 -11.94 4.94 7.46
N ILE A 66 -12.98 5.79 7.50
CA ILE A 66 -13.98 5.84 6.42
C ILE A 66 -13.33 6.22 5.08
N MET A 67 -12.52 7.28 5.04
CA MET A 67 -11.84 7.70 3.80
C MET A 67 -10.83 6.66 3.34
N HIS A 68 -10.07 6.09 4.28
CA HIS A 68 -9.10 5.03 4.03
C HIS A 68 -9.78 3.79 3.43
N HIS A 69 -10.91 3.35 3.98
CA HIS A 69 -11.70 2.27 3.41
C HIS A 69 -12.22 2.56 2.01
N GLN A 70 -12.64 3.81 1.74
CA GLN A 70 -13.03 4.21 0.39
C GLN A 70 -11.87 4.07 -0.61
N GLY A 71 -10.62 4.32 -0.18
CA GLY A 71 -9.41 4.07 -0.98
C GLY A 71 -9.23 2.60 -1.36
N ALA A 72 -9.30 1.69 -0.38
CA ALA A 72 -9.24 0.26 -0.67
C ALA A 72 -10.38 -0.21 -1.60
N MET A 73 -11.60 0.29 -1.40
CA MET A 73 -12.72 -0.01 -2.30
C MET A 73 -12.47 0.51 -3.73
N ASN A 74 -11.86 1.69 -3.89
CA ASN A 74 -11.52 2.22 -5.21
C ASN A 74 -10.48 1.33 -5.92
N MET A 75 -9.40 0.94 -5.23
CA MET A 75 -8.41 0.01 -5.79
C MET A 75 -9.02 -1.36 -6.12
N ALA A 76 -9.84 -1.90 -5.23
CA ALA A 76 -10.56 -3.15 -5.46
C ALA A 76 -11.46 -3.06 -6.72
N ASN A 77 -12.13 -1.92 -6.96
CA ASN A 77 -12.90 -1.73 -8.17
C ASN A 77 -12.03 -1.71 -9.44
N VAL A 78 -10.83 -1.11 -9.39
CA VAL A 78 -9.86 -1.17 -10.50
C VAL A 78 -9.48 -2.62 -10.79
N GLN A 79 -9.20 -3.42 -9.75
CA GLN A 79 -8.92 -4.85 -9.88
C GLN A 79 -10.09 -5.64 -10.49
N LEU A 80 -11.34 -5.32 -10.13
CA LEU A 80 -12.50 -5.98 -10.74
C LEU A 80 -12.65 -5.65 -12.22
N GLN A 81 -12.38 -4.40 -12.60
CA GLN A 81 -12.52 -3.90 -13.97
C GLN A 81 -11.46 -4.47 -14.89
N ASP A 82 -10.17 -4.30 -14.56
CA ASP A 82 -9.09 -4.63 -15.50
C ASP A 82 -8.21 -5.81 -15.08
N GLY A 83 -8.39 -6.30 -13.85
CA GLY A 83 -7.69 -7.50 -13.36
C GLY A 83 -7.98 -8.74 -14.20
N LYS A 84 -7.07 -9.71 -14.17
CA LYS A 84 -7.20 -10.96 -14.95
C LYS A 84 -7.31 -12.18 -14.05
N ASN A 85 -6.78 -12.10 -12.83
CA ASN A 85 -6.81 -13.22 -11.89
C ASN A 85 -8.14 -13.31 -11.15
N ASP A 86 -8.88 -14.42 -11.37
CA ASP A 86 -10.17 -14.66 -10.72
C ASP A 86 -10.08 -14.73 -9.18
N SER A 87 -8.95 -15.19 -8.63
CA SER A 87 -8.78 -15.24 -7.18
C SER A 87 -8.68 -13.83 -6.60
N LEU A 88 -7.88 -12.96 -7.20
CA LEU A 88 -7.78 -11.58 -6.76
C LEU A 88 -9.07 -10.79 -6.99
N LYS A 89 -9.85 -11.09 -8.04
CA LYS A 89 -11.20 -10.52 -8.19
C LYS A 89 -12.13 -10.93 -7.05
N ARG A 90 -12.06 -12.18 -6.59
CA ARG A 90 -12.83 -12.62 -5.41
C ARG A 90 -12.36 -11.91 -4.13
N THR A 91 -11.05 -11.74 -3.95
CA THR A 91 -10.50 -10.97 -2.83
C THR A 91 -10.96 -9.51 -2.88
N ALA A 92 -10.91 -8.86 -4.04
CA ALA A 92 -11.41 -7.49 -4.24
C ALA A 92 -12.91 -7.37 -3.91
N GLN A 93 -13.75 -8.31 -4.33
CA GLN A 93 -15.17 -8.35 -3.95
C GLN A 93 -15.37 -8.51 -2.44
N LYS A 94 -14.54 -9.31 -1.77
CA LYS A 94 -14.58 -9.49 -0.32
C LYS A 94 -14.22 -8.18 0.39
N ILE A 95 -13.11 -7.54 0.02
CA ILE A 95 -12.68 -6.24 0.57
C ILE A 95 -13.79 -5.20 0.43
N ILE A 96 -14.41 -5.09 -0.74
CA ILE A 96 -15.52 -4.14 -0.97
C ILE A 96 -16.68 -4.39 -0.01
N ARG A 97 -17.11 -5.65 0.16
CA ARG A 97 -18.23 -5.96 1.06
C ARG A 97 -17.88 -5.66 2.51
N ASP A 98 -16.71 -6.11 2.95
CA ASP A 98 -16.33 -6.05 4.35
C ASP A 98 -16.09 -4.60 4.78
N GLN A 99 -15.33 -3.82 4.00
CA GLN A 99 -15.08 -2.43 4.31
C GLN A 99 -16.32 -1.53 4.14
N GLN A 100 -17.25 -1.88 3.25
CA GLN A 100 -18.54 -1.19 3.19
C GLN A 100 -19.36 -1.38 4.46
N MET A 101 -19.32 -2.57 5.08
CA MET A 101 -19.98 -2.81 6.38
C MET A 101 -19.31 -2.02 7.50
N GLU A 102 -17.97 -1.96 7.52
CA GLU A 102 -17.21 -1.18 8.51
C GLU A 102 -17.49 0.32 8.39
N ILE A 103 -17.56 0.87 7.16
CA ILE A 103 -17.97 2.26 6.92
C ILE A 103 -19.34 2.54 7.54
N GLN A 104 -20.31 1.64 7.38
CA GLN A 104 -21.65 1.82 7.96
C GLN A 104 -21.61 1.83 9.51
N GLN A 105 -20.76 1.00 10.11
CA GLN A 105 -20.57 0.99 11.55
C GLN A 105 -19.93 2.28 12.05
N PHE A 106 -18.87 2.77 11.39
CA PHE A 106 -18.25 4.05 11.72
C PHE A 106 -19.24 5.22 11.58
N GLN A 107 -20.03 5.27 10.51
CA GLN A 107 -21.05 6.30 10.31
C GLN A 107 -22.12 6.28 11.41
N ALA A 108 -22.57 5.08 11.80
CA ALA A 108 -23.56 4.93 12.87
C ALA A 108 -23.02 5.41 14.23
N ILE A 109 -21.76 5.10 14.55
CA ILE A 109 -21.12 5.57 15.78
C ILE A 109 -20.89 7.08 15.73
N LEU A 110 -20.32 7.60 14.65
CA LEU A 110 -20.06 9.04 14.45
C LEU A 110 -21.31 9.90 14.65
N ALA A 111 -22.48 9.41 14.25
CA ALA A 111 -23.75 10.12 14.45
C ALA A 111 -24.13 10.32 15.93
N THR A 112 -23.46 9.61 16.85
CA THR A 112 -23.68 9.69 18.30
C THR A 112 -22.59 10.44 19.05
N LEU A 113 -21.46 10.74 18.39
CA LEU A 113 -20.30 11.34 19.03
C LEU A 113 -20.40 12.88 19.05
N THR A 114 -19.83 13.47 20.09
CA THR A 114 -19.53 14.90 20.20
C THR A 114 -18.07 15.04 20.58
N VAL A 115 -17.41 16.12 20.16
CA VAL A 115 -16.03 16.39 20.58
C VAL A 115 -16.02 16.58 22.10
N ASP A 116 -15.39 15.67 22.82
CA ASP A 116 -15.33 15.69 24.28
C ASP A 116 -13.96 15.30 24.86
N ASN A 117 -13.03 14.82 24.03
CA ASN A 117 -11.69 14.42 24.45
C ASN A 117 -10.64 14.84 23.40
N THR A 118 -9.91 15.92 23.68
CA THR A 118 -8.81 16.35 22.80
C THR A 118 -7.49 15.68 23.18
N ASP A 119 -6.86 15.01 22.23
CA ASP A 119 -5.56 14.36 22.34
C ASP A 119 -4.62 14.79 21.19
N MET A 120 -3.65 15.64 21.53
CA MET A 120 -2.67 16.15 20.55
C MET A 120 -1.59 15.12 20.22
N GLU A 121 -1.32 14.17 21.11
CA GLU A 121 -0.34 13.10 20.87
C GLU A 121 -0.88 12.15 19.81
N TYR A 122 -2.15 11.73 19.94
CA TYR A 122 -2.84 10.95 18.91
C TYR A 122 -2.83 11.63 17.55
N MET A 123 -3.15 12.93 17.50
CA MET A 123 -3.15 13.72 16.26
C MET A 123 -1.75 13.75 15.62
N MET A 124 -0.68 13.89 16.40
CA MET A 124 0.70 13.87 15.90
C MET A 124 1.08 12.47 15.39
N GLU A 125 0.75 11.41 16.13
CA GLU A 125 1.02 10.03 15.73
C GLU A 125 0.33 9.69 14.40
N GLN A 126 -0.94 10.04 14.26
CA GLN A 126 -1.70 9.87 13.02
C GLN A 126 -1.04 10.57 11.83
N MET A 127 -0.62 11.82 11.98
CA MET A 127 0.05 12.56 10.90
C MET A 127 1.39 11.95 10.52
N GLU A 128 2.18 11.46 11.48
CA GLU A 128 3.45 10.81 11.20
C GLU A 128 3.25 9.43 10.54
N GLY A 129 2.24 8.67 10.96
CA GLY A 129 1.84 7.43 10.29
C GLY A 129 1.48 7.66 8.84
N MET A 130 0.66 8.68 8.57
CA MET A 130 0.27 9.05 7.20
C MET A 130 1.47 9.43 6.33
N LYS A 131 2.38 10.29 6.83
CA LYS A 131 3.61 10.68 6.11
C LYS A 131 4.56 9.52 5.87
N LYS A 132 4.67 8.59 6.83
CA LYS A 132 5.48 7.38 6.68
C LYS A 132 4.93 6.51 5.56
N MET A 133 3.61 6.32 5.54
CA MET A 133 2.94 5.56 4.50
C MET A 133 3.13 6.22 3.13
N ASP A 134 2.83 7.51 3.01
CA ASP A 134 2.99 8.31 1.79
C ASP A 134 4.35 8.11 1.13
N LYS A 135 5.43 8.26 1.92
CA LYS A 135 6.80 8.02 1.46
C LYS A 135 7.07 6.56 1.06
N ALA A 136 6.48 5.59 1.76
CA ALA A 136 6.68 4.17 1.47
C ALA A 136 6.03 3.76 0.14
N ILE A 137 4.86 4.31 -0.16
CA ILE A 137 4.16 4.08 -1.43
C ILE A 137 4.80 4.85 -2.57
N ASP A 138 5.26 6.09 -2.35
CA ASP A 138 5.93 6.91 -3.38
C ASP A 138 7.18 6.22 -3.98
N VAL A 139 7.84 5.37 -3.18
CA VAL A 139 9.01 4.58 -3.61
C VAL A 139 8.67 3.13 -3.99
N GLN A 140 7.40 2.75 -3.92
CA GLN A 140 6.97 1.40 -4.27
C GLN A 140 7.10 1.20 -5.79
N LEU A 141 7.78 0.13 -6.18
CA LEU A 141 7.91 -0.24 -7.59
C LEU A 141 6.56 -0.74 -8.12
N ILE A 142 6.11 -0.12 -9.21
CA ILE A 142 4.92 -0.52 -9.96
C ILE A 142 5.35 -1.29 -11.21
N THR A 143 4.79 -2.48 -11.38
CA THR A 143 5.18 -3.42 -12.43
C THR A 143 4.39 -3.22 -13.71
N GLY A 144 3.19 -2.63 -13.62
CA GLY A 144 2.22 -2.56 -14.71
C GLY A 144 1.41 -3.85 -14.91
N ASP A 145 1.72 -4.90 -14.16
CA ASP A 145 0.81 -6.03 -14.00
C ASP A 145 -0.20 -5.68 -12.91
N ILE A 146 -1.42 -5.39 -13.34
CA ILE A 146 -2.50 -4.97 -12.46
C ILE A 146 -2.78 -5.95 -11.30
N ASP A 147 -2.62 -7.26 -11.53
CA ASP A 147 -2.87 -8.27 -10.51
C ASP A 147 -1.75 -8.22 -9.44
N ASN A 148 -0.51 -8.05 -9.89
CA ASN A 148 0.66 -7.90 -9.00
C ASN A 148 0.62 -6.58 -8.22
N ASP A 149 0.32 -5.48 -8.92
CA ASP A 149 0.26 -4.15 -8.36
C ASP A 149 -0.90 -4.06 -7.34
N PHE A 150 -2.07 -4.67 -7.63
CA PHE A 150 -3.17 -4.75 -6.66
C PHE A 150 -2.75 -5.41 -5.35
N ALA A 151 -2.14 -6.60 -5.44
CA ALA A 151 -1.75 -7.32 -4.23
C ALA A 151 -0.68 -6.56 -3.44
N THR A 152 0.30 -5.97 -4.14
CA THR A 152 1.39 -5.20 -3.54
C THR A 152 0.89 -3.94 -2.84
N LEU A 153 0.05 -3.14 -3.52
CA LEU A 153 -0.46 -1.89 -2.99
C LEU A 153 -1.47 -2.12 -1.87
N MET A 154 -2.33 -3.14 -1.99
CA MET A 154 -3.30 -3.46 -0.95
C MET A 154 -2.64 -3.96 0.34
N ILE A 155 -1.47 -4.63 0.27
CA ILE A 155 -0.70 -4.98 1.47
C ILE A 155 -0.27 -3.73 2.23
N TRP A 156 0.34 -2.75 1.56
CA TRP A 156 0.77 -1.50 2.19
C TRP A 156 -0.42 -0.70 2.74
N HIS A 157 -1.49 -0.61 1.97
CA HIS A 157 -2.73 0.02 2.40
C HIS A 157 -3.27 -0.66 3.66
N HIS A 158 -3.33 -2.00 3.69
CA HIS A 158 -3.79 -2.72 4.87
C HIS A 158 -2.88 -2.52 6.08
N GLN A 159 -1.55 -2.47 5.89
CA GLN A 159 -0.63 -2.19 6.98
C GLN A 159 -0.89 -0.80 7.60
N SER A 160 -1.20 0.21 6.78
CA SER A 160 -1.55 1.55 7.27
C SER A 160 -2.82 1.54 8.14
N ALA A 161 -3.84 0.76 7.75
CA ALA A 161 -5.06 0.65 8.56
C ALA A 161 -4.82 -0.09 9.89
N ILE A 162 -3.93 -1.07 9.91
CA ILE A 162 -3.52 -1.78 11.14
C ILE A 162 -2.78 -0.82 12.07
N ASP A 163 -1.86 -0.02 11.53
CA ASP A 163 -1.10 0.99 12.29
C ASP A 163 -2.07 2.02 12.91
N ASP A 164 -3.00 2.59 12.13
CA ASP A 164 -4.02 3.55 12.60
C ASP A 164 -4.95 2.94 13.66
N ALA A 165 -5.50 1.74 13.41
CA ALA A 165 -6.34 1.03 14.38
C ALA A 165 -5.59 0.74 15.69
N SER A 166 -4.29 0.43 15.63
CA SER A 166 -3.45 0.20 16.81
C SER A 166 -3.22 1.50 17.60
N GLY A 167 -2.97 2.61 16.91
CA GLY A 167 -2.88 3.94 17.52
C GLY A 167 -4.19 4.31 18.23
N TYR A 168 -5.34 4.09 17.58
CA TYR A 168 -6.64 4.32 18.23
C TYR A 168 -6.84 3.46 19.48
N LEU A 169 -6.37 2.20 19.52
CA LEU A 169 -6.47 1.37 20.73
C LEU A 169 -5.70 1.94 21.93
N HIS A 170 -4.63 2.70 21.67
CA HIS A 170 -3.83 3.35 22.71
C HIS A 170 -4.51 4.60 23.28
N HIS A 171 -5.14 5.41 22.42
CA HIS A 171 -5.65 6.74 22.77
C HIS A 171 -7.17 6.80 23.00
N GLY A 172 -7.94 6.05 22.21
CA GLY A 172 -9.40 6.06 22.26
C GLY A 172 -9.95 5.36 23.50
N ASN A 173 -11.21 5.64 23.82
CA ASN A 173 -11.92 5.08 24.97
C ASN A 173 -13.28 4.48 24.61
N ASN A 174 -13.85 4.81 23.44
CA ASN A 174 -15.11 4.24 23.00
C ASN A 174 -15.01 2.72 22.77
N ALA A 175 -15.79 1.94 23.54
CA ALA A 175 -15.74 0.48 23.53
C ALA A 175 -16.17 -0.16 22.19
N GLN A 176 -17.12 0.45 21.48
CA GLN A 176 -17.55 -0.04 20.17
C GLN A 176 -16.46 0.18 19.12
N LEU A 177 -15.85 1.36 19.10
CA LEU A 177 -14.72 1.65 18.22
C LEU A 177 -13.50 0.79 18.54
N LYS A 178 -13.21 0.49 19.82
CA LYS A 178 -12.15 -0.47 20.18
C LYS A 178 -12.44 -1.87 19.65
N THR A 179 -13.70 -2.27 19.65
CA THR A 179 -14.11 -3.55 19.06
C THR A 179 -13.88 -3.56 17.55
N ILE A 180 -14.28 -2.49 16.86
CA ILE A 180 -14.07 -2.34 15.41
C ILE A 180 -12.57 -2.31 15.09
N ALA A 181 -11.76 -1.55 15.82
CA ALA A 181 -10.30 -1.49 15.63
C ALA A 181 -9.64 -2.87 15.75
N ASN A 182 -10.01 -3.67 16.77
CA ASN A 182 -9.51 -5.04 16.90
C ASN A 182 -9.96 -5.94 15.74
N ASN A 183 -11.18 -5.77 15.24
CA ASN A 183 -11.68 -6.52 14.09
C ASN A 183 -10.92 -6.16 12.81
N ILE A 184 -10.65 -4.86 12.58
CA ILE A 184 -9.83 -4.36 11.47
C ILE A 184 -8.44 -4.98 11.52
N ILE A 185 -7.76 -4.91 12.68
CA ILE A 185 -6.42 -5.47 12.84
C ILE A 185 -6.41 -6.95 12.47
N LYS A 186 -7.37 -7.72 12.99
CA LYS A 186 -7.48 -9.16 12.72
C LYS A 186 -7.76 -9.44 11.24
N ALA A 187 -8.76 -8.78 10.66
CA ALA A 187 -9.19 -9.00 9.29
C ALA A 187 -8.08 -8.65 8.30
N GLN A 188 -7.51 -7.45 8.42
CA GLN A 188 -6.50 -6.96 7.49
C GLN A 188 -5.15 -7.69 7.65
N THR A 189 -4.83 -8.22 8.83
CA THR A 189 -3.68 -9.13 8.99
C THR A 189 -3.86 -10.42 8.17
N MET A 190 -5.07 -11.00 8.18
CA MET A 190 -5.35 -12.19 7.37
C MET A 190 -5.31 -11.87 5.87
N GLU A 191 -5.84 -10.72 5.45
CA GLU A 191 -5.84 -10.30 4.05
C GLU A 191 -4.42 -10.00 3.54
N ILE A 192 -3.55 -9.38 4.35
CA ILE A 192 -2.12 -9.22 4.04
C ILE A 192 -1.46 -10.58 3.79
N GLN A 193 -1.75 -11.58 4.64
CA GLN A 193 -1.21 -12.92 4.48
C GLN A 193 -1.69 -13.56 3.17
N GLU A 194 -2.98 -13.49 2.87
CA GLU A 194 -3.56 -14.02 1.62
C GLU A 194 -2.93 -13.39 0.37
N LEU A 195 -2.78 -12.07 0.35
CA LEU A 195 -2.17 -11.34 -0.76
C LEU A 195 -0.67 -11.65 -0.89
N SER A 196 0.04 -11.74 0.23
CA SER A 196 1.46 -12.09 0.27
C SER A 196 1.70 -13.51 -0.25
N ASP A 197 0.88 -14.46 0.16
CA ASP A 197 0.94 -15.84 -0.31
C ASP A 197 0.65 -15.92 -1.82
N TRP A 198 -0.32 -15.13 -2.29
CA TRP A 198 -0.59 -15.03 -3.72
C TRP A 198 0.62 -14.48 -4.49
N LEU A 199 1.26 -13.40 -4.01
CA LEU A 199 2.47 -12.85 -4.63
C LEU A 199 3.62 -13.86 -4.66
N ILE A 200 3.82 -14.64 -3.59
CA ILE A 200 4.86 -15.68 -3.53
C ILE A 200 4.57 -16.80 -4.55
N ALA A 201 3.32 -17.21 -4.68
CA ALA A 201 2.92 -18.29 -5.58
C ALA A 201 2.92 -17.89 -7.07
N ASN A 202 2.90 -16.59 -7.39
CA ASN A 202 2.74 -16.06 -8.75
C ASN A 202 3.90 -15.13 -9.16
N ARG A 203 5.13 -15.39 -8.68
CA ARG A 203 6.36 -14.68 -9.10
C ARG A 203 6.82 -15.03 -10.50
#